data_AF-A0A382VA26-F1
#
_entry.id   AF-A0A382VA26-F1
#
_cell.length_a   1.000
_cell.length_b   1.000
_cell.length_c   1.000
_cell.angle_alpha   90.00
_cell.angle_beta   90.00
_cell.angle_gamma   90.00
#
_symmetry.space_group_name_H-M   'P 1'
#
loop_
_entity.id
_entity.type
_entity.pdbx_description
1 polymer ?
#
loop_
_entity_poly.entity_id
_entity_poly.type
_entity_poly.pdbx_seq_one_letter_code
_entity_poly.pdbx_strand_id
1 'polypeptide(L)' 'MILLNPKKYDIQHSDKRFQQIIQKTIAFFENKGLKKIKDDDHQHTWYSDFLEFVKK' A
#
# COMPACT_ATOMS: atom_id res chain seq x y z
N MET A 1 -10.38 7.54 -14.64
CA MET A 1 -9.19 7.08 -13.88
C MET A 1 -9.54 7.20 -12.40
N ILE A 2 -9.69 6.08 -11.69
CA ILE A 2 -10.04 6.09 -10.26
C ILE A 2 -8.74 6.34 -9.50
N LEU A 3 -8.54 7.57 -9.03
CA LEU A 3 -7.43 7.87 -8.14
C LEU A 3 -7.81 7.34 -6.75
N LEU A 4 -7.19 6.23 -6.35
CA LEU A 4 -7.35 5.67 -5.02
C LEU A 4 -6.83 6.71 -4.02
N ASN A 5 -7.74 7.39 -3.32
CA ASN A 5 -7.36 8.30 -2.25
C ASN A 5 -7.33 7.49 -0.94
N PRO A 6 -6.15 7.27 -0.33
CA PRO A 6 -5.99 6.54 0.92
C PRO A 6 -6.90 7.06 2.04
N LYS A 7 -7.12 8.38 2.08
CA LYS A 7 -7.93 9.07 3.10
C LYS A 7 -9.43 9.02 2.84
N LYS A 8 -9.86 8.61 1.64
CA LYS A 8 -11.27 8.49 1.23
C LYS A 8 -11.56 7.11 0.63
N TYR A 9 -10.82 6.09 1.07
CA TYR A 9 -11.02 4.74 0.57
C TYR A 9 -12.27 4.13 1.21
N ASP A 10 -13.41 4.34 0.55
CA ASP A 10 -14.73 3.81 0.95
C ASP A 10 -15.29 2.84 -0.11
N ILE A 11 -14.39 2.06 -0.71
CA ILE A 11 -14.80 1.05 -1.68
C ILE A 11 -15.26 -0.16 -0.87
N GLN A 12 -16.57 -0.40 -0.84
CA GLN A 12 -17.13 -1.63 -0.30
C GLN A 12 -16.80 -2.79 -1.22
N HIS A 13 -16.03 -3.74 -0.71
CA HIS A 13 -15.76 -5.00 -1.38
C HIS A 13 -16.74 -6.06 -0.90
N SER A 14 -17.22 -6.90 -1.81
CA SER A 14 -18.06 -8.04 -1.46
C SER A 14 -17.34 -9.02 -0.52
N ASP A 15 -16.01 -9.10 -0.62
CA ASP A 15 -15.17 -9.89 0.26
C ASP A 15 -14.52 -9.02 1.36
N LYS A 16 -14.91 -9.28 2.61
CA LYS A 16 -14.37 -8.62 3.80
C LYS A 16 -12.88 -8.89 4.00
N ARG A 17 -12.38 -10.06 3.59
CA ARG A 17 -10.94 -10.39 3.66
C ARG A 17 -10.16 -9.49 2.71
N PHE A 18 -10.65 -9.32 1.50
CA PHE A 18 -10.02 -8.45 0.51
C PHE A 18 -9.98 -6.99 1.00
N GLN A 19 -11.07 -6.50 1.59
CA GLN A 19 -11.10 -5.15 2.18
C GLN A 19 -10.02 -4.97 3.26
N GLN A 20 -9.82 -5.96 4.14
CA GLN A 20 -8.77 -5.91 5.16
C GLN A 20 -7.37 -5.90 4.55
N ILE A 21 -7.12 -6.69 3.50
CA ILE A 21 -5.83 -6.71 2.81
C ILE A 21 -5.52 -5.33 2.21
N ILE A 22 -6.49 -4.71 1.54
CA ILE A 22 -6.29 -3.38 0.95
C ILE A 22 -6.06 -2.33 2.04
N GLN A 23 -6.83 -2.34 3.14
CA GLN A 23 -6.60 -1.42 4.25
C GLN A 23 -5.21 -1.58 4.86
N LYS A 24 -4.74 -2.82 5.07
CA LYS A 24 -3.37 -3.08 5.53
C LYS A 24 -2.32 -2.58 4.54
N THR A 25 -2.56 -2.77 3.24
CA THR A 25 -1.67 -2.30 2.18
C THR A 25 -1.58 -0.78 2.17
N ILE A 26 -2.72 -0.10 2.28
CA ILE A 26 -2.78 1.36 2.40
C ILE A 26 -1.98 1.82 3.64
N ALA A 27 -2.22 1.20 4.80
CA ALA A 27 -1.50 1.53 6.03
C ALA A 27 0.02 1.28 5.94
N PHE A 28 0.47 0.28 5.19
CA PHE A 28 1.89 0.03 4.91
C PHE A 28 2.52 1.20 4.15
N PHE A 29 1.90 1.65 3.05
CA PHE A 29 2.42 2.77 2.27
C PHE A 29 2.36 4.11 3.01
N GLU A 30 1.30 4.34 3.79
CA GLU A 30 1.19 5.55 4.63
C GLU A 30 2.27 5.58 5.74
N ASN A 31 2.56 4.44 6.40
CA ASN A 31 3.64 4.36 7.38
C ASN A 31 5.04 4.47 6.76
N LYS A 32 5.24 3.90 5.56
CA LYS A 32 6.51 3.99 4.84
C LYS A 32 6.83 5.45 4.49
N GLY A 33 5.79 6.22 4.15
CA GLY A 33 5.87 7.66 3.90
C GLY A 33 6.41 8.00 2.51
N LEU A 34 5.90 9.10 1.95
CA LEU A 34 6.22 9.54 0.58
C LEU A 34 7.71 9.79 0.35
N LYS A 35 8.44 10.24 1.38
CA LYS A 35 9.89 10.51 1.28
C LYS A 35 10.68 9.23 1.00
N LYS A 36 10.37 8.15 1.71
CA LYS A 36 11.06 6.86 1.57
C LYS A 36 10.68 6.19 0.26
N ILE A 37 9.42 6.28 -0.15
CA ILE A 37 8.96 5.74 -1.45
C ILE A 37 9.71 6.42 -2.61
N LYS A 38 9.88 7.74 -2.55
CA LYS A 38 10.61 8.49 -3.58
C LYS A 38 12.11 8.17 -3.59
N ASP A 39 12.69 7.97 -2.40
CA ASP A 39 14.09 7.57 -2.30
C ASP A 39 14.30 6.16 -2.87
N ASP A 40 13.46 5.20 -2.50
CA ASP A 40 13.52 3.83 -3.02
C ASP A 40 13.35 3.77 -4.55
N ASP A 41 12.45 4.61 -5.10
CA ASP A 41 12.23 4.75 -6.55
C ASP A 41 13.47 5.31 -7.26
N HIS A 42 14.07 6.39 -6.73
CA HIS A 42 15.31 6.96 -7.26
C HIS A 42 16.51 6.02 -7.16
N GLN A 43 16.56 5.21 -6.10
CA GLN A 43 17.65 4.27 -5.85
C GLN A 43 17.47 2.95 -6.60
N HIS A 44 16.40 2.78 -7.39
CA HIS A 44 16.02 1.50 -8.01
C HIS A 44 16.08 0.33 -7.03
N THR A 45 15.77 0.60 -5.76
CA THR A 45 15.90 -0.39 -4.70
C THR A 45 14.72 -1.35 -4.80
N TRP A 46 15.04 -2.64 -4.97
CA TRP A 46 14.03 -3.67 -5.09
C TRP A 46 13.10 -3.66 -3.86
N TYR A 47 11.78 -3.74 -4.07
CA TYR A 47 10.78 -3.67 -3.02
C TYR A 47 10.67 -4.97 -2.20
N SER A 48 11.78 -5.46 -1.65
CA SER A 48 11.84 -6.64 -0.80
C SER A 48 10.95 -6.50 0.44
N ASP A 49 10.89 -5.31 1.05
CA ASP A 49 10.03 -5.04 2.20
C ASP A 49 8.53 -5.27 1.89
N PHE A 50 8.12 -4.94 0.67
CA PHE A 50 6.73 -5.16 0.24
C PHE A 50 6.45 -6.64 0.00
N LEU A 51 7.40 -7.37 -0.59
CA LEU A 51 7.27 -8.82 -0.78
C LEU A 51 7.23 -9.56 0.57
N GLU A 52 8.04 -9.16 1.54
CA GLU A 52 7.98 -9.70 2.90
C GLU A 52 6.66 -9.36 3.59
N PHE A 53 6.12 -8.16 3.37
CA PHE A 53 4.80 -7.77 3.85
C PHE A 53 3.67 -8.62 3.25
N VAL A 54 3.71 -8.89 1.94
CA VAL A 54 2.70 -9.73 1.26
C VAL A 54 2.81 -11.21 1.65
N LYS A 55 4.02 -11.67 2.00
CA LYS A 55 4.27 -13.05 2.43
C LYS A 55 3.77 -13.34 3.86
N LYS A 56 3.54 -12.29 4.67
CA LYS A 56 3.06 -12.38 6.06
C LYS A 56 1.55 -12.41 6.16
#